data_AF-A0A3P1W069-F1
#
_entry.id   AF-A0A3P1W069-F1
#
_cell.length_a   1.000
_cell.length_b   1.000
_cell.length_c   1.000
_cell.angle_alpha   90.00
_cell.angle_beta   90.00
_cell.angle_gamma   90.00
#
_symmetry.space_group_name_H-M   'P 1'
#
loop_
_entity.id
_entity.type
_entity.pdbx_description
1 polymer ?
#
loop_
_entity_poly.entity_id
_entity_poly.type
_entity_poly.pdbx_seq_one_letter_code
_entity_poly.pdbx_strand_id
1 'polypeptide(L)'
;MKRRILIYADEGTSEIGVSSLLTACKTKLGLEAKRVSSEDIKNGILKTTDIFVIPGGADIPYCKKLNGEGNRKIIEYVDAGGLYIGICAGAYYACRRINFKGEEYTIKGERELGFFQGTAKGSLASLTNGNYFNEKSNSKKMVSLKFKGKSEIYKNEVYYYHGGPTFIPDKEGKIDNKYSERNYQIIARFRNGMPAIIAGTKGKGKYFLSSIHFELQKNIYEELVVKKTGKADYPIEKEICKYMKSNYGDRIWEEIRKII
;
A
#
# COMPACT_ATOMS: atom_id res chain seq x y z
N MET A 1 -23.63 -12.77 5.13
CA MET A 1 -23.09 -11.78 6.10
C MET A 1 -22.64 -10.55 5.33
N LYS A 2 -22.88 -9.32 5.82
CA LYS A 2 -22.35 -8.10 5.19
C LYS A 2 -20.84 -8.06 5.39
N ARG A 3 -20.08 -8.06 4.29
CA ARG A 3 -18.62 -7.92 4.36
C ARG A 3 -18.28 -6.56 4.97
N ARG A 4 -17.34 -6.52 5.92
CA ARG A 4 -16.88 -5.27 6.56
C ARG A 4 -15.43 -4.97 6.18
N ILE A 5 -15.10 -3.69 6.12
CA ILE A 5 -13.73 -3.20 5.93
C ILE A 5 -13.35 -2.35 7.14
N LEU A 6 -12.19 -2.65 7.72
CA LEU A 6 -11.58 -1.83 8.77
C LEU A 6 -10.31 -1.19 8.23
N ILE A 7 -10.12 0.10 8.49
CA ILE A 7 -8.97 0.89 8.09
C ILE A 7 -8.25 1.32 9.35
N TYR A 8 -6.99 0.93 9.51
CA TYR A 8 -6.15 1.46 10.58
C TYR A 8 -6.00 2.97 10.42
N ALA A 9 -6.35 3.73 11.46
CA ALA A 9 -6.36 5.18 11.48
C ALA A 9 -5.94 5.68 12.87
N ASP A 10 -4.64 5.57 13.15
CA ASP A 10 -3.99 5.98 14.39
C ASP A 10 -2.66 6.67 14.05
N GLU A 11 -1.84 6.96 15.05
CA GLU A 11 -0.52 7.56 14.89
C GLU A 11 0.31 6.86 13.78
N GLY A 12 0.91 7.68 12.93
CA GLY A 12 1.69 7.26 11.77
C GLY A 12 0.91 7.22 10.47
N THR A 13 -0.42 7.14 10.49
CA THR A 13 -1.21 7.11 9.24
C THR A 13 -1.32 8.49 8.60
N SER A 14 -1.44 8.51 7.28
CA SER A 14 -1.72 9.75 6.54
C SER A 14 -3.22 9.97 6.36
N GLU A 15 -3.73 11.13 6.80
CA GLU A 15 -5.16 11.46 6.74
C GLU A 15 -5.72 11.43 5.32
N ILE A 16 -4.92 11.82 4.31
CA ILE A 16 -5.35 11.71 2.90
C ILE A 16 -5.63 10.27 2.49
N GLY A 17 -4.78 9.32 2.91
CA GLY A 17 -4.93 7.91 2.62
C GLY A 17 -6.15 7.32 3.34
N VAL A 18 -6.30 7.61 4.63
CA VAL A 18 -7.44 7.15 5.44
C VAL A 18 -8.76 7.67 4.87
N SER A 19 -8.87 8.98 4.64
CA SER A 19 -10.09 9.58 4.10
C SER A 19 -10.39 9.08 2.68
N SER A 20 -9.36 8.93 1.84
CA SER A 20 -9.54 8.38 0.49
C SER A 20 -10.03 6.94 0.51
N LEU A 21 -9.51 6.08 1.40
CA LEU A 21 -9.97 4.70 1.55
C LEU A 21 -11.43 4.61 1.98
N LEU A 22 -11.90 5.46 2.91
CA LEU A 22 -13.30 5.46 3.33
C LEU A 22 -14.25 5.65 2.14
N THR A 23 -13.93 6.59 1.24
CA THR A 23 -14.70 6.83 0.01
C THR A 23 -14.47 5.74 -1.05
N ALA A 24 -13.22 5.31 -1.25
CA ALA A 24 -12.86 4.34 -2.27
C ALA A 24 -13.48 2.96 -1.97
N CYS A 25 -13.46 2.50 -0.72
CA CYS A 25 -14.08 1.23 -0.32
C CYS A 25 -15.57 1.19 -0.69
N LYS A 26 -16.29 2.27 -0.41
CA LYS A 26 -17.72 2.39 -0.75
C LYS A 26 -17.93 2.40 -2.27
N THR A 27 -17.20 3.24 -2.99
CA THR A 27 -17.42 3.46 -4.43
C THR A 27 -16.84 2.35 -5.32
N LYS A 28 -15.77 1.69 -4.89
CA LYS A 28 -15.06 0.66 -5.65
C LYS A 28 -15.44 -0.75 -5.20
N LEU A 29 -15.64 -1.01 -3.92
CA LEU A 29 -15.99 -2.35 -3.45
C LEU A 29 -17.48 -2.50 -3.12
N GLY A 30 -18.25 -1.40 -3.04
CA GLY A 30 -19.63 -1.43 -2.56
C GLY A 30 -19.72 -1.77 -1.07
N LEU A 31 -18.62 -1.59 -0.32
CA LEU A 31 -18.51 -1.96 1.09
C LEU A 31 -18.22 -0.73 1.94
N GLU A 32 -18.96 -0.58 3.03
CA GLU A 32 -18.70 0.46 4.03
C GLU A 32 -17.41 0.13 4.80
N ALA A 33 -16.58 1.16 5.01
CA ALA A 33 -15.34 1.05 5.75
C ALA A 33 -15.40 1.88 7.03
N LYS A 34 -14.71 1.41 8.08
CA LYS A 34 -14.62 2.12 9.36
C LYS A 34 -13.17 2.30 9.79
N ARG A 35 -12.90 3.44 10.43
CA ARG A 35 -11.63 3.72 11.10
C ARG A 35 -11.51 2.85 12.36
N VAL A 36 -10.32 2.33 12.62
CA VAL A 36 -9.97 1.63 13.86
C VAL A 36 -8.60 2.05 14.35
N SER A 37 -8.44 2.12 15.67
CA SER A 37 -7.19 2.42 16.34
C SER A 37 -6.38 1.15 16.64
N SER A 38 -5.16 1.32 17.12
CA SER A 38 -4.36 0.22 17.66
C SER A 38 -5.01 -0.46 18.87
N GLU A 39 -5.77 0.30 19.67
CA GLU A 39 -6.48 -0.20 20.84
C GLU A 39 -7.67 -1.08 20.44
N ASP A 40 -8.45 -0.67 19.44
CA ASP A 40 -9.54 -1.49 18.90
C ASP A 40 -9.03 -2.85 18.38
N ILE A 41 -7.85 -2.85 17.73
CA ILE A 41 -7.20 -4.06 17.22
C ILE A 41 -6.82 -4.99 18.37
N LYS A 42 -6.17 -4.48 19.43
CA LYS A 42 -5.82 -5.27 20.63
C LYS A 42 -7.06 -5.85 21.30
N ASN A 43 -8.14 -5.08 21.34
CA ASN A 43 -9.45 -5.49 21.84
C ASN A 43 -10.21 -6.45 20.90
N GLY A 44 -9.62 -6.85 19.77
CA GLY A 44 -10.09 -7.96 18.94
C GLY A 44 -11.13 -7.58 17.89
N ILE A 45 -11.25 -6.29 17.52
CA ILE A 45 -12.21 -5.82 16.52
C ILE A 45 -12.06 -6.54 15.16
N LEU A 46 -10.87 -7.05 14.83
CA LEU A 46 -10.58 -7.72 13.57
C LEU A 46 -11.36 -9.04 13.37
N LYS A 47 -11.85 -9.68 14.45
CA LYS A 47 -12.73 -10.86 14.34
C LYS A 47 -14.05 -10.57 13.61
N THR A 48 -14.35 -9.29 13.42
CA THR A 48 -15.61 -8.81 12.87
C THR A 48 -15.50 -8.40 11.39
N THR A 49 -14.30 -8.38 10.81
CA THR A 49 -14.06 -7.86 9.46
C THR A 49 -13.58 -8.94 8.49
N ASP A 50 -13.81 -8.74 7.19
CA ASP A 50 -13.26 -9.60 6.14
C ASP A 50 -12.01 -8.99 5.53
N ILE A 51 -11.92 -7.66 5.55
CA ILE A 51 -10.81 -6.88 4.99
C ILE A 51 -10.28 -5.91 6.04
N PHE A 52 -8.97 -5.90 6.22
CA PHE A 52 -8.25 -4.96 7.05
C PHE A 52 -7.20 -4.24 6.22
N VAL A 53 -7.21 -2.90 6.26
CA VAL A 53 -6.33 -2.05 5.46
C VAL A 53 -5.43 -1.24 6.39
N ILE A 54 -4.11 -1.29 6.15
CA ILE A 54 -3.16 -0.33 6.72
C ILE A 54 -2.68 0.61 5.61
N PRO A 55 -3.00 1.92 5.69
CA PRO A 55 -2.64 2.89 4.67
C PRO A 55 -1.16 3.30 4.74
N GLY A 56 -0.78 4.19 3.81
CA GLY A 56 0.52 4.86 3.85
C GLY A 56 0.66 5.82 5.03
N GLY A 57 1.88 6.33 5.22
CA GLY A 57 2.27 7.12 6.38
C GLY A 57 3.71 6.82 6.82
N ALA A 58 3.95 6.76 8.12
CA ALA A 58 5.21 6.36 8.74
C ALA A 58 5.04 5.03 9.48
N ASP A 59 5.96 4.08 9.26
CA ASP A 59 5.84 2.72 9.79
C ASP A 59 6.36 2.56 11.22
N ILE A 60 7.26 3.43 11.67
CA ILE A 60 7.79 3.39 13.04
C ILE A 60 6.69 3.61 14.10
N PRO A 61 5.76 4.57 13.96
CA PRO A 61 4.60 4.65 14.84
C PRO A 61 3.74 3.39 14.84
N TYR A 62 3.57 2.72 13.69
CA TYR A 62 2.86 1.43 13.64
C TYR A 62 3.57 0.39 14.52
N CYS A 63 4.91 0.30 14.42
CA CYS A 63 5.70 -0.57 15.28
C CYS A 63 5.49 -0.26 16.77
N LYS A 64 5.56 1.02 17.16
CA LYS A 64 5.38 1.45 18.55
C LYS A 64 4.01 1.05 19.12
N LYS A 65 2.96 1.15 18.30
CA LYS A 65 1.57 0.95 18.73
C LYS A 65 1.11 -0.51 18.64
N LEU A 66 1.59 -1.25 17.65
CA LEU A 66 1.06 -2.58 17.29
C LEU A 66 2.01 -3.74 17.60
N ASN A 67 3.33 -3.53 17.77
CA ASN A 67 4.24 -4.65 18.08
C ASN A 67 3.83 -5.40 19.36
N GLY A 68 4.04 -6.72 19.36
CA GLY A 68 3.52 -7.64 20.36
C GLY A 68 2.04 -7.95 20.12
N GLU A 69 1.16 -7.50 21.01
CA GLU A 69 -0.24 -7.92 20.99
C GLU A 69 -0.99 -7.51 19.71
N GLY A 70 -0.81 -6.29 19.21
CA GLY A 70 -1.51 -5.83 18.02
C GLY A 70 -1.17 -6.68 16.79
N ASN A 71 0.11 -6.95 16.57
CA ASN A 71 0.59 -7.82 15.49
C ASN A 71 0.11 -9.25 15.65
N ARG A 72 0.12 -9.80 16.87
CA ARG A 72 -0.47 -11.11 17.13
C ARG A 72 -1.94 -11.17 16.68
N LYS A 73 -2.76 -10.15 17.01
CA LYS A 73 -4.16 -10.08 16.56
C LYS A 73 -4.29 -9.98 15.04
N ILE A 74 -3.43 -9.21 14.39
CA ILE A 74 -3.43 -9.06 12.93
C ILE A 74 -3.02 -10.39 12.25
N ILE A 75 -2.00 -11.07 12.77
CA ILE A 75 -1.55 -12.38 12.29
C ILE A 75 -2.65 -13.42 12.47
N GLU A 76 -3.25 -13.53 13.66
CA GLU A 76 -4.39 -14.42 13.92
C GLU A 76 -5.56 -14.17 12.97
N TYR A 77 -5.89 -12.91 12.72
CA TYR A 77 -6.93 -12.52 11.77
C TYR A 77 -6.64 -13.01 10.35
N VAL A 78 -5.41 -12.81 9.84
CA VAL A 78 -5.03 -13.28 8.51
C VAL A 78 -4.98 -14.81 8.48
N ASP A 79 -4.37 -15.46 9.46
CA ASP A 79 -4.30 -16.93 9.53
C ASP A 79 -5.70 -17.58 9.56
N ALA A 80 -6.69 -16.89 10.12
CA ALA A 80 -8.10 -17.32 10.15
C ALA A 80 -8.87 -17.11 8.84
N GLY A 81 -8.27 -16.48 7.82
CA GLY A 81 -8.92 -16.25 6.51
C GLY A 81 -9.09 -14.79 6.12
N GLY A 82 -8.65 -13.84 6.96
CA GLY A 82 -8.74 -12.41 6.68
C GLY A 82 -7.89 -11.95 5.48
N LEU A 83 -8.31 -10.84 4.85
CA LEU A 83 -7.53 -10.14 3.83
C LEU A 83 -6.85 -8.90 4.42
N TYR A 84 -5.52 -8.91 4.45
CA TYR A 84 -4.72 -7.72 4.73
C TYR A 84 -4.40 -6.93 3.46
N ILE A 85 -4.60 -5.61 3.47
CA ILE A 85 -4.17 -4.71 2.39
C ILE A 85 -3.20 -3.68 2.97
N GLY A 86 -1.97 -3.67 2.47
CA GLY A 86 -0.94 -2.70 2.86
C GLY A 86 -0.61 -1.75 1.73
N ILE A 87 -0.62 -0.45 2.00
CA ILE A 87 -0.29 0.59 1.01
C ILE A 87 0.89 1.40 1.52
N CYS A 88 1.93 1.59 0.70
CA CYS A 88 3.14 2.35 1.05
C CYS A 88 3.70 1.89 2.41
N ALA A 89 3.61 2.69 3.49
CA ALA A 89 4.01 2.29 4.84
C ALA A 89 3.35 1.00 5.34
N GLY A 90 2.06 0.78 5.06
CA GLY A 90 1.41 -0.50 5.36
C GLY A 90 2.01 -1.67 4.57
N ALA A 91 2.46 -1.43 3.32
CA ALA A 91 3.15 -2.44 2.53
C ALA A 91 4.55 -2.76 3.10
N TYR A 92 5.28 -1.74 3.56
CA TYR A 92 6.55 -1.94 4.27
C TYR A 92 6.35 -2.73 5.57
N TYR A 93 5.33 -2.35 6.36
CA TYR A 93 5.05 -2.93 7.67
C TYR A 93 4.74 -4.43 7.61
N ALA A 94 4.09 -4.88 6.53
CA ALA A 94 3.75 -6.28 6.31
C ALA A 94 4.89 -7.16 5.76
N CYS A 95 6.04 -6.58 5.39
CA CYS A 95 7.20 -7.34 4.95
C CYS A 95 8.10 -7.71 6.12
N ARG A 96 8.80 -8.84 6.06
CA ARG A 96 9.74 -9.27 7.11
C ARG A 96 10.77 -8.19 7.45
N ARG A 97 11.23 -7.44 6.44
CA ARG A 97 12.27 -6.41 6.59
C ARG A 97 11.93 -5.16 5.78
N ILE A 98 12.33 -4.01 6.33
CA ILE A 98 12.31 -2.73 5.63
C ILE A 98 13.73 -2.26 5.33
N ASN A 99 13.88 -1.63 4.17
CA ASN A 99 15.03 -0.80 3.84
C ASN A 99 14.49 0.46 3.13
N PHE A 100 14.10 1.45 3.93
CA PHE A 100 13.59 2.73 3.47
C PHE A 100 14.67 3.81 3.53
N LYS A 101 14.85 4.55 2.44
CA LYS A 101 15.72 5.73 2.32
C LYS A 101 14.83 6.94 2.02
N GLY A 102 14.84 7.92 2.92
CA GLY A 102 14.39 9.28 2.66
C GLY A 102 15.57 10.16 2.24
N GLU A 103 15.31 11.44 1.98
CA GLU A 103 16.32 12.45 1.64
C GLU A 103 17.46 12.43 2.68
N GLU A 104 17.13 12.67 3.95
CA GLU A 104 18.12 12.84 5.02
C GLU A 104 18.20 11.65 6.01
N TYR A 105 17.38 10.62 5.85
CA TYR A 105 17.26 9.55 6.85
C TYR A 105 17.08 8.16 6.23
N THR A 106 17.23 7.13 7.05
CA THR A 106 17.07 5.73 6.63
C THR A 106 16.41 4.94 7.73
N ILE A 107 15.49 4.05 7.36
CA ILE A 107 14.84 3.10 8.26
C ILE A 107 15.17 1.70 7.76
N LYS A 108 15.92 0.96 8.56
CA LYS A 108 16.26 -0.45 8.32
C LYS A 108 15.92 -1.25 9.56
N GLY A 109 15.40 -2.45 9.35
CA GLY A 109 15.11 -3.37 10.44
C GLY A 109 14.06 -4.40 10.07
N GLU A 110 13.80 -5.30 11.01
CA GLU A 110 12.76 -6.32 10.87
C GLU A 110 11.39 -5.76 11.26
N ARG A 111 10.33 -6.38 10.75
CA ARG A 111 8.94 -6.12 11.17
C ARG A 111 8.31 -7.45 11.56
N GLU A 112 7.62 -7.44 12.70
CA GLU A 112 7.06 -8.64 13.32
C GLU A 112 5.94 -9.27 12.48
N LEU A 113 5.17 -8.50 11.69
CA LEU A 113 4.11 -9.07 10.85
C LEU A 113 4.62 -10.10 9.84
N GLY A 114 5.69 -9.78 9.10
CA GLY A 114 6.41 -10.73 8.24
C GLY A 114 5.55 -11.51 7.23
N PHE A 115 4.43 -10.97 6.73
CA PHE A 115 3.58 -11.67 5.76
C PHE A 115 4.32 -11.98 4.46
N PHE A 116 5.07 -11.02 3.94
CA PHE A 116 6.00 -11.25 2.84
C PHE A 116 7.40 -11.57 3.37
N GLN A 117 7.90 -12.76 3.05
CA GLN A 117 9.25 -13.23 3.43
C GLN A 117 10.31 -12.60 2.52
N GLY A 118 10.58 -11.32 2.78
CA GLY A 118 11.52 -10.52 2.00
C GLY A 118 11.68 -9.09 2.50
N THR A 119 12.39 -8.28 1.71
CA THR A 119 12.60 -6.84 1.94
C THR A 119 11.57 -6.03 1.17
N ALA A 120 10.92 -5.11 1.86
CA ALA A 120 10.37 -3.91 1.23
C ALA A 120 11.47 -2.85 1.14
N LYS A 121 11.92 -2.53 -0.08
CA LYS A 121 13.00 -1.55 -0.35
C LYS A 121 12.45 -0.32 -1.06
N GLY A 122 12.72 0.85 -0.52
CA GLY A 122 12.44 2.14 -1.15
C GLY A 122 13.03 3.26 -0.30
N SER A 123 12.57 4.50 -0.35
CA SER A 123 11.89 5.03 -1.53
C SER A 123 12.77 4.88 -2.79
N LEU A 124 12.16 4.90 -3.96
CA LEU A 124 12.79 4.58 -5.23
C LEU A 124 13.06 5.87 -6.01
N ALA A 125 14.20 6.52 -5.73
CA ALA A 125 14.63 7.75 -6.40
C ALA A 125 14.64 7.66 -7.95
N SER A 126 14.85 6.45 -8.49
CA SER A 126 14.79 6.19 -9.94
C SER A 126 13.41 6.46 -10.56
N LEU A 127 12.34 6.53 -9.76
CA LEU A 127 10.98 6.85 -10.21
C LEU A 127 10.67 8.35 -10.11
N THR A 128 11.50 9.11 -9.42
CA THR A 128 11.25 10.50 -8.97
C THR A 128 12.42 11.41 -9.36
N ASN A 129 13.01 11.19 -10.53
CA ASN A 129 14.11 12.00 -11.08
C ASN A 129 15.30 12.16 -10.12
N GLY A 130 15.63 11.12 -9.36
CA GLY A 130 16.75 11.13 -8.39
C GLY A 130 16.38 11.62 -7.00
N ASN A 131 15.15 12.06 -6.75
CA ASN A 131 14.74 12.54 -5.42
C ASN A 131 14.26 11.37 -4.54
N TYR A 132 14.92 11.14 -3.40
CA TYR A 132 14.36 10.28 -2.36
C TYR A 132 13.13 10.94 -1.72
N PHE A 133 12.36 10.16 -0.97
CA PHE A 133 11.17 10.63 -0.28
C PHE A 133 11.48 11.83 0.63
N ASN A 134 10.65 12.85 0.47
CA ASN A 134 10.44 13.97 1.38
C ASN A 134 8.94 14.37 1.28
N GLU A 135 8.50 15.38 2.00
CA GLU A 135 7.08 15.82 1.96
C GLU A 135 6.75 16.69 0.74
N LYS A 136 7.76 17.14 -0.01
CA LYS A 136 7.62 18.08 -1.13
C LYS A 136 7.21 17.37 -2.42
N SER A 137 6.76 18.15 -3.39
CA SER A 137 6.25 17.62 -4.65
C SER A 137 7.33 17.02 -5.56
N ASN A 138 8.60 17.37 -5.37
CA ASN A 138 9.73 16.83 -6.16
C ASN A 138 9.94 15.31 -5.97
N SER A 139 9.47 14.74 -4.85
CA SER A 139 9.54 13.30 -4.57
C SER A 139 8.26 12.54 -4.94
N LYS A 140 7.31 13.18 -5.64
CA LYS A 140 6.03 12.61 -6.10
C LYS A 140 6.05 12.42 -7.62
N LYS A 141 5.45 11.33 -8.11
CA LYS A 141 5.33 11.08 -9.55
C LYS A 141 4.12 10.25 -9.93
N MET A 142 3.54 10.54 -11.09
CA MET A 142 2.64 9.62 -11.78
C MET A 142 3.47 8.62 -12.61
N VAL A 143 3.39 7.33 -12.29
CA VAL A 143 4.20 6.27 -12.91
C VAL A 143 3.32 5.21 -13.58
N SER A 144 3.77 4.64 -14.70
CA SER A 144 3.09 3.51 -15.35
C SER A 144 3.48 2.18 -14.70
N LEU A 145 2.54 1.23 -14.71
CA LEU A 145 2.76 -0.15 -14.27
C LEU A 145 2.52 -1.15 -15.40
N LYS A 146 3.26 -2.27 -15.37
CA LYS A 146 3.04 -3.46 -16.20
C LYS A 146 2.40 -4.56 -15.34
N PHE A 147 1.13 -4.90 -15.61
CA PHE A 147 0.44 -5.97 -14.89
C PHE A 147 0.68 -7.34 -15.54
N LYS A 148 0.57 -8.40 -14.73
CA LYS A 148 0.73 -9.80 -15.16
C LYS A 148 -0.28 -10.20 -16.24
N GLY A 149 0.16 -11.00 -17.22
CA GLY A 149 -0.71 -11.73 -18.16
C GLY A 149 -1.33 -10.93 -19.31
N LYS A 150 -0.91 -9.67 -19.55
CA LYS A 150 -1.37 -8.89 -20.71
C LYS A 150 -0.17 -8.54 -21.60
N SER A 151 -0.37 -8.58 -22.93
CA SER A 151 0.59 -8.02 -23.89
C SER A 151 0.87 -6.56 -23.53
N GLU A 152 2.03 -6.06 -23.94
CA GLU A 152 2.63 -4.77 -23.55
C GLU A 152 1.87 -3.52 -24.00
N ILE A 153 0.54 -3.58 -24.08
CA ILE A 153 -0.29 -2.40 -24.24
C ILE A 153 -0.30 -1.70 -22.89
N TYR A 154 0.69 -0.82 -22.71
CA TYR A 154 0.65 0.25 -21.74
C TYR A 154 -0.53 1.15 -22.10
N LYS A 155 -1.75 0.75 -21.73
CA LYS A 155 -2.83 1.74 -21.60
C LYS A 155 -2.27 2.86 -20.75
N ASN A 156 -2.58 4.11 -21.10
CA ASN A 156 -2.10 5.36 -20.49
C ASN A 156 -2.46 5.53 -18.98
N GLU A 157 -2.67 4.42 -18.27
CA GLU A 157 -2.86 4.33 -16.84
C GLU A 157 -1.54 4.64 -16.14
N VAL A 158 -1.56 5.71 -15.39
CA VAL A 158 -0.48 6.13 -14.50
C VAL A 158 -1.02 6.20 -13.09
N TYR A 159 -0.16 5.94 -12.12
CA TYR A 159 -0.52 5.88 -10.73
C TYR A 159 0.40 6.71 -9.86
N TYR A 160 -0.14 7.24 -8.77
CA TYR A 160 0.59 8.09 -7.83
C TYR A 160 1.60 7.26 -7.03
N TYR A 161 2.87 7.62 -7.20
CA TYR A 161 4.00 7.12 -6.42
C TYR A 161 4.51 8.23 -5.50
N HIS A 162 4.64 7.89 -4.22
CA HIS A 162 5.32 8.70 -3.21
C HIS A 162 5.81 7.76 -2.10
N GLY A 163 7.12 7.47 -2.09
CA GLY A 163 7.77 6.72 -1.01
C GLY A 163 7.58 5.20 -0.97
N GLY A 164 6.69 4.61 -1.78
CA GLY A 164 6.37 3.18 -1.70
C GLY A 164 7.51 2.20 -2.06
N PRO A 165 7.42 0.93 -1.61
CA PRO A 165 8.49 -0.06 -1.78
C PRO A 165 8.48 -0.79 -3.13
N THR A 166 9.64 -1.37 -3.48
CA THR A 166 9.67 -2.62 -4.22
C THR A 166 9.80 -3.82 -3.26
N PHE A 167 9.48 -5.03 -3.74
CA PHE A 167 9.49 -6.26 -2.95
C PHE A 167 10.58 -7.22 -3.43
N ILE A 168 11.53 -7.53 -2.55
CA ILE A 168 12.71 -8.38 -2.83
C ILE A 168 12.63 -9.62 -1.93
N PRO A 169 12.36 -10.84 -2.45
CA PRO A 169 12.25 -12.04 -1.63
C PRO A 169 13.60 -12.44 -0.99
N ASP A 170 13.57 -13.15 0.14
CA ASP A 170 14.78 -13.58 0.87
C ASP A 170 15.70 -14.54 0.08
N LYS A 171 15.17 -15.35 -0.84
CA LYS A 171 15.96 -16.27 -1.67
C LYS A 171 16.05 -15.78 -3.12
N GLU A 172 17.26 -15.44 -3.56
CA GLU A 172 17.61 -15.29 -4.98
C GLU A 172 17.78 -16.69 -5.60
N GLY A 173 16.75 -17.15 -6.31
CA GLY A 173 16.82 -18.39 -7.08
C GLY A 173 15.79 -18.29 -8.20
N LYS A 174 16.25 -17.86 -9.38
CA LYS A 174 15.53 -17.69 -10.67
C LYS A 174 14.11 -17.13 -10.56
N ILE A 175 13.89 -15.90 -11.03
CA ILE A 175 12.55 -15.36 -11.29
C ILE A 175 11.96 -16.08 -12.53
N ASP A 176 11.81 -17.40 -12.46
CA ASP A 176 11.11 -18.19 -13.47
C ASP A 176 9.64 -18.30 -13.09
N ASN A 177 8.78 -18.12 -14.08
CA ASN A 177 7.32 -18.06 -13.99
C ASN A 177 6.65 -19.40 -13.61
N LYS A 178 7.36 -20.36 -13.02
CA LYS A 178 6.80 -21.64 -12.59
C LYS A 178 6.49 -21.63 -11.09
N TYR A 179 5.19 -21.65 -10.80
CA TYR A 179 4.63 -21.91 -9.49
C TYR A 179 5.09 -23.28 -8.98
N SER A 180 5.81 -23.32 -7.84
CA SER A 180 5.74 -24.45 -6.91
C SER A 180 6.21 -24.17 -5.46
N GLU A 181 6.84 -23.02 -5.13
CA GLU A 181 7.27 -22.74 -3.74
C GLU A 181 7.03 -21.30 -3.22
N ARG A 182 6.34 -20.44 -3.99
CA ARG A 182 6.15 -19.03 -3.62
C ARG A 182 4.72 -18.79 -3.15
N ASN A 183 4.54 -18.51 -1.86
CA ASN A 183 3.27 -18.06 -1.25
C ASN A 183 2.87 -16.63 -1.68
N TYR A 184 3.34 -16.16 -2.85
CA TYR A 184 3.02 -14.85 -3.40
C TYR A 184 3.16 -14.83 -4.93
N GLN A 185 2.49 -13.86 -5.54
CA GLN A 185 2.58 -13.53 -6.95
C GLN A 185 2.80 -12.03 -7.13
N ILE A 186 3.47 -11.66 -8.22
CA ILE A 186 3.64 -10.28 -8.63
C ILE A 186 2.45 -9.90 -9.49
N ILE A 187 1.68 -8.90 -9.04
CA ILE A 187 0.50 -8.39 -9.74
C ILE A 187 0.92 -7.36 -10.77
N ALA A 188 1.82 -6.46 -10.39
CA ALA A 188 2.32 -5.41 -11.26
C ALA A 188 3.79 -5.07 -10.99
N ARG A 189 4.47 -4.61 -12.04
CA ARG A 189 5.86 -4.14 -12.02
C ARG A 189 5.95 -2.70 -12.48
N PHE A 190 6.96 -2.00 -11.99
CA PHE A 190 7.42 -0.75 -12.59
C PHE A 190 8.03 -1.01 -13.98
N ARG A 191 8.23 0.05 -14.77
CA ARG A 191 8.86 -0.05 -16.10
C ARG A 191 10.26 -0.66 -16.07
N ASN A 192 11.01 -0.42 -14.99
CA ASN A 192 12.34 -1.01 -14.77
C ASN A 192 12.29 -2.48 -14.31
N GLY A 193 11.13 -3.13 -14.35
CA GLY A 193 10.95 -4.54 -14.01
C GLY A 193 10.79 -4.83 -12.52
N MET A 194 11.04 -3.86 -11.63
CA MET A 194 10.93 -4.07 -10.18
C MET A 194 9.47 -4.32 -9.76
N PRO A 195 9.19 -5.28 -8.85
CA PRO A 195 7.82 -5.51 -8.34
C PRO A 195 7.25 -4.26 -7.68
N ALA A 196 6.06 -3.83 -8.10
CA ALA A 196 5.35 -2.66 -7.55
C ALA A 196 4.15 -3.06 -6.70
N ILE A 197 3.53 -4.20 -7.03
CA ILE A 197 2.36 -4.73 -6.31
C ILE A 197 2.51 -6.26 -6.25
N ILE A 198 2.34 -6.81 -5.05
CA ILE A 198 2.33 -8.26 -4.83
C ILE A 198 1.08 -8.68 -4.06
N ALA A 199 0.67 -9.93 -4.25
CA ALA A 199 -0.38 -10.55 -3.44
C ALA A 199 0.06 -11.96 -3.05
N GLY A 200 -0.31 -12.44 -1.87
CA GLY A 200 0.08 -13.75 -1.38
C GLY A 200 -0.83 -14.32 -0.32
N THR A 201 -0.43 -15.45 0.25
CA THR A 201 -1.19 -16.20 1.26
C THR A 201 -0.39 -16.31 2.56
N LYS A 202 -1.11 -16.34 3.68
CA LYS A 202 -0.60 -16.60 5.02
C LYS A 202 -1.70 -17.32 5.81
N GLY A 203 -1.40 -18.54 6.27
CA GLY A 203 -2.43 -19.42 6.83
C GLY A 203 -3.57 -19.63 5.83
N LYS A 204 -4.81 -19.40 6.25
CA LYS A 204 -6.00 -19.47 5.38
C LYS A 204 -6.30 -18.15 4.66
N GLY A 205 -5.69 -17.05 5.09
CA GLY A 205 -5.94 -15.72 4.57
C GLY A 205 -4.95 -15.28 3.50
N LYS A 206 -5.08 -14.00 3.15
CA LYS A 206 -4.38 -13.40 2.02
C LYS A 206 -3.85 -12.03 2.38
N TYR A 207 -2.83 -11.59 1.66
CA TYR A 207 -2.34 -10.22 1.73
C TYR A 207 -2.19 -9.61 0.34
N PHE A 208 -2.37 -8.30 0.25
CA PHE A 208 -2.16 -7.48 -0.95
C PHE A 208 -1.32 -6.26 -0.58
N LEU A 209 -0.11 -6.15 -1.12
CA LEU A 209 0.84 -5.09 -0.79
C LEU A 209 1.09 -4.22 -2.02
N SER A 210 0.91 -2.92 -1.88
CA SER A 210 1.05 -1.95 -2.96
C SER A 210 2.08 -0.88 -2.64
N SER A 211 3.00 -0.65 -3.59
CA SER A 211 3.84 0.54 -3.62
C SER A 211 3.09 1.82 -3.96
N ILE A 212 2.01 1.66 -4.69
CA ILE A 212 1.29 2.75 -5.33
C ILE A 212 0.08 3.11 -4.49
N HIS A 213 -0.22 4.41 -4.40
CA HIS A 213 -1.43 4.89 -3.74
C HIS A 213 -2.61 4.87 -4.70
N PHE A 214 -3.23 3.71 -4.86
CA PHE A 214 -4.40 3.51 -5.74
C PHE A 214 -5.72 3.93 -5.07
N GLU A 215 -5.68 4.23 -3.77
CA GLU A 215 -6.83 4.60 -2.94
C GLU A 215 -7.27 6.05 -3.15
N LEU A 216 -6.38 6.92 -3.61
CA LEU A 216 -6.57 8.38 -3.56
C LEU A 216 -7.80 8.84 -4.31
N GLN A 217 -8.56 9.76 -3.70
CA GLN A 217 -9.75 10.37 -4.28
C GLN A 217 -9.48 11.83 -4.62
N LYS A 218 -9.96 12.27 -5.79
CA LYS A 218 -9.69 13.61 -6.32
C LYS A 218 -10.01 14.72 -5.34
N ASN A 219 -11.27 14.76 -4.89
CA ASN A 219 -11.79 15.80 -4.00
C ASN A 219 -11.04 15.85 -2.67
N ILE A 220 -10.62 14.69 -2.16
CA ILE A 220 -9.86 14.59 -0.91
C ILE A 220 -8.42 15.09 -1.13
N TYR A 221 -7.79 14.75 -2.27
CA TYR A 221 -6.47 15.26 -2.63
C TYR A 221 -6.48 16.77 -2.86
N GLU A 222 -7.51 17.30 -3.55
CA GLU A 222 -7.67 18.74 -3.75
C GLU A 222 -7.76 19.47 -2.41
N GLU A 223 -8.60 18.98 -1.49
CA GLU A 223 -8.84 19.61 -0.20
C GLU A 223 -7.64 19.53 0.75
N LEU A 224 -7.00 18.37 0.84
CA LEU A 224 -5.97 18.12 1.84
C LEU A 224 -4.55 18.44 1.36
N VAL A 225 -4.30 18.43 0.05
CA VAL A 225 -2.97 18.66 -0.53
C VAL A 225 -2.95 19.92 -1.38
N VAL A 226 -3.73 20.00 -2.46
CA VAL A 226 -3.63 21.10 -3.43
C VAL A 226 -3.95 22.46 -2.79
N LYS A 227 -4.97 22.54 -1.94
CA LYS A 227 -5.34 23.81 -1.26
C LYS A 227 -4.39 24.20 -0.14
N LYS A 228 -3.63 23.25 0.42
CA LYS A 228 -2.78 23.47 1.60
C LYS A 228 -1.29 23.57 1.27
N THR A 229 -0.91 23.20 0.05
CA THR A 229 0.48 23.22 -0.39
C THR A 229 1.00 24.64 -0.63
N GLY A 230 2.31 24.83 -0.50
CA GLY A 230 2.96 26.12 -0.74
C GLY A 230 2.98 26.50 -2.22
N LYS A 231 3.24 27.80 -2.51
CA LYS A 231 3.28 28.34 -3.88
C LYS A 231 4.22 27.56 -4.82
N ALA A 232 5.34 27.07 -4.31
CA ALA A 232 6.33 26.33 -5.09
C ALA A 232 5.82 24.94 -5.55
N ASP A 233 5.09 24.24 -4.68
CA ASP A 233 4.58 22.89 -4.95
C ASP A 233 3.21 22.91 -5.65
N TYR A 234 2.45 24.00 -5.53
CA TYR A 234 1.08 24.11 -6.04
C TYR A 234 0.90 23.69 -7.51
N PRO A 235 1.72 24.15 -8.48
CA PRO A 235 1.56 23.74 -9.87
C PRO A 235 1.70 22.22 -10.06
N ILE A 236 2.66 21.60 -9.37
CA ILE A 236 2.93 20.17 -9.47
C ILE A 236 1.80 19.36 -8.85
N GLU A 237 1.34 19.77 -7.65
CA GLU A 237 0.22 19.10 -6.97
C GLU A 237 -1.07 19.18 -7.77
N LYS A 238 -1.33 20.34 -8.40
CA LYS A 238 -2.47 20.53 -9.29
C LYS A 238 -2.40 19.62 -10.52
N GLU A 239 -1.23 19.48 -11.14
CA GLU A 239 -1.06 18.56 -12.28
C GLU A 239 -1.22 17.09 -11.87
N ILE A 240 -0.66 16.68 -10.74
CA ILE A 240 -0.86 15.33 -10.19
C ILE A 240 -2.35 15.04 -9.99
N CYS A 241 -3.07 15.98 -9.37
CA CYS A 241 -4.48 15.82 -9.05
C CYS A 241 -5.36 15.56 -10.30
N LYS A 242 -5.00 16.10 -11.47
CA LYS A 242 -5.74 15.87 -12.73
C LYS A 242 -5.81 14.40 -13.15
N TYR A 243 -4.86 13.57 -12.69
CA TYR A 243 -4.84 12.15 -12.99
C TYR A 243 -5.78 11.32 -12.10
N MET A 244 -6.20 11.85 -10.95
CA MET A 244 -7.10 11.17 -10.02
C MET A 244 -8.56 11.26 -10.49
N LYS A 245 -8.84 10.84 -11.72
CA LYS A 245 -10.21 10.83 -12.28
C LYS A 245 -11.08 9.79 -11.56
N SER A 246 -12.38 9.75 -11.88
CA SER A 246 -13.31 8.80 -11.28
C SER A 246 -12.90 7.34 -11.45
N ASN A 247 -12.14 7.00 -12.50
CA ASN A 247 -11.62 5.66 -12.77
C ASN A 247 -10.20 5.40 -12.22
N TYR A 248 -9.64 6.35 -11.46
CA TYR A 248 -8.32 6.20 -10.87
C TYR A 248 -8.26 4.96 -9.97
N GLY A 249 -7.23 4.15 -10.15
CA GLY A 249 -7.03 2.93 -9.37
C GLY A 249 -7.94 1.75 -9.72
N ASP A 250 -8.92 1.90 -10.63
CA ASP A 250 -9.95 0.87 -10.91
C ASP A 250 -9.36 -0.51 -11.19
N ARG A 251 -8.32 -0.56 -12.01
CA ARG A 251 -7.62 -1.79 -12.33
C ARG A 251 -7.03 -2.49 -11.11
N ILE A 252 -6.49 -1.73 -10.15
CA ILE A 252 -5.94 -2.30 -8.91
C ILE A 252 -7.08 -2.77 -8.01
N TRP A 253 -8.18 -2.02 -7.92
CA TRP A 253 -9.39 -2.46 -7.22
C TRP A 253 -10.00 -3.72 -7.85
N GLU A 254 -9.96 -3.88 -9.17
CA GLU A 254 -10.36 -5.12 -9.86
C GLU A 254 -9.48 -6.31 -9.48
N GLU A 255 -8.16 -6.14 -9.38
CA GLU A 255 -7.27 -7.20 -8.87
C GLU A 255 -7.59 -7.54 -7.40
N ILE A 256 -7.93 -6.56 -6.58
CA ILE A 256 -8.39 -6.79 -5.20
C ILE A 256 -9.71 -7.58 -5.20
N ARG A 257 -10.69 -7.24 -6.05
CA ARG A 257 -11.97 -7.97 -6.13
C ARG A 257 -11.80 -9.45 -6.47
N LYS A 258 -10.77 -9.83 -7.23
CA LYS A 258 -10.45 -11.25 -7.53
C LYS A 258 -9.93 -12.02 -6.30
N ILE A 259 -9.49 -11.30 -5.27
CA ILE A 259 -8.92 -11.87 -4.04
C ILE A 259 -10.01 -12.11 -2.97
N ILE A 260 -11.02 -11.24 -2.92
CA ILE A 260 -12.13 -11.28 -1.93
C ILE A 260 -13.18 -12.33 -2.33
#